data_AF-V8NIB4-F1
#
_entry.id   AF-V8NIB4-F1
#
_cell.length_a   1.000
_cell.length_b   1.000
_cell.length_c   1.000
_cell.angle_alpha   90.00
_cell.angle_beta   90.00
_cell.angle_gamma   90.00
#
_symmetry.space_group_name_H-M   'P 1'
#
loop_
_entity.id
_entity.type
_entity.pdbx_description
1 polymer ?
#
loop_
_entity_poly.entity_id
_entity_poly.type
_entity_poly.pdbx_seq_one_letter_code
_entity_poly.pdbx_strand_id
1 'polypeptide(L)'
;MISPTSSPFTSPRSPSFRLAGISRSTTIVLAYLMAVTQLGWLEALEAVKAVRPVANPNLGFRRQLEEFGHSRSVQKVRHKAL
;
A
#
# COMPACT_ATOMS: atom_id res chain seq x y z
N MET A 1 -13.21 -25.32 -53.20
CA MET A 1 -13.59 -25.24 -51.78
C MET A 1 -12.33 -24.93 -50.99
N ILE A 2 -12.11 -23.67 -50.60
CA ILE A 2 -10.94 -23.22 -49.85
C ILE A 2 -11.46 -22.81 -48.47
N SER A 3 -11.03 -23.51 -47.43
CA SER A 3 -11.39 -23.22 -46.03
C SER A 3 -10.63 -21.98 -45.55
N PRO A 4 -11.28 -20.96 -44.96
CA PRO A 4 -10.57 -19.81 -44.43
C PRO A 4 -9.98 -20.11 -43.04
N THR A 5 -8.64 -20.06 -42.98
CA THR A 5 -7.81 -19.38 -41.98
C THR A 5 -8.39 -19.02 -40.59
N SER A 6 -7.78 -19.65 -39.58
CA SER A 6 -7.37 -19.11 -38.26
C SER A 6 -8.22 -18.03 -37.57
N SER A 7 -8.75 -18.36 -36.39
CA SER A 7 -8.85 -17.37 -35.30
C SER A 7 -8.11 -17.90 -34.06
N PRO A 8 -7.13 -17.17 -33.52
CA PRO A 8 -6.56 -17.50 -32.23
C PRO A 8 -7.55 -16.99 -31.20
N PHE A 9 -8.33 -17.88 -30.60
CA PHE A 9 -9.09 -17.55 -29.41
C PHE A 9 -8.08 -17.30 -28.28
N THR A 10 -7.53 -16.09 -28.22
CA THR A 10 -6.81 -15.59 -27.06
C THR A 10 -7.84 -15.46 -25.95
N SER A 11 -7.87 -16.47 -25.08
CA SER A 11 -8.58 -16.38 -23.80
C SER A 11 -8.22 -15.03 -23.16
N PRO A 12 -9.19 -14.15 -22.83
CA PRO A 12 -8.88 -12.92 -22.15
C PRO A 12 -8.25 -13.31 -20.83
N ARG A 13 -6.94 -13.05 -20.68
CA ARG A 13 -6.28 -13.14 -19.37
C ARG A 13 -7.14 -12.31 -18.43
N SER A 14 -7.82 -12.97 -17.51
CA SER A 14 -8.58 -12.33 -16.44
C SER A 14 -7.68 -11.24 -15.89
N PRO A 15 -8.05 -9.94 -15.96
CA PRO A 15 -7.20 -8.90 -15.45
C PRO A 15 -6.93 -9.27 -14.00
N SER A 16 -5.68 -9.61 -13.70
CA SER A 16 -5.26 -9.93 -12.35
C SER A 16 -5.44 -8.62 -11.59
N PHE A 17 -6.63 -8.42 -11.02
CA PHE A 17 -7.11 -7.24 -10.32
C PHE A 17 -6.40 -7.10 -8.97
N ARG A 18 -5.12 -7.47 -8.91
CA ARG A 18 -4.21 -7.07 -7.85
C ARG A 18 -4.00 -5.58 -8.02
N LEU A 19 -4.97 -4.80 -7.56
CA LEU A 19 -4.91 -3.35 -7.48
C LEU A 19 -3.56 -2.97 -6.90
N ALA A 20 -2.68 -2.47 -7.77
CA ALA A 20 -1.30 -2.23 -7.42
C ALA A 20 -1.29 -1.12 -6.35
N GLY A 21 -0.67 -1.45 -5.22
CA GLY A 21 -0.40 -0.50 -4.16
C GLY A 21 -1.57 -0.07 -3.27
N ILE A 22 -2.71 -0.76 -3.25
CA ILE A 22 -3.76 -0.45 -2.25
C ILE A 22 -3.28 -0.73 -0.82
N SER A 23 -2.60 -1.86 -0.64
CA SER A 23 -2.30 -2.39 0.69
C SER A 23 -0.79 -2.36 0.99
N ARG A 24 0.01 -3.21 0.33
CA ARG A 24 1.44 -3.38 0.65
C ARG A 24 2.28 -2.09 0.54
N SER A 25 2.24 -1.39 -0.59
CA SER A 25 3.03 -0.16 -0.75
C SER A 25 2.51 0.97 0.14
N THR A 26 1.18 1.06 0.32
CA THR A 26 0.56 2.00 1.26
C THR A 26 1.12 1.80 2.66
N THR A 27 1.20 0.55 3.15
CA THR A 27 1.76 0.26 4.48
C THR A 27 3.19 0.79 4.65
N ILE A 28 4.06 0.61 3.65
CA ILE A 28 5.44 1.10 3.73
C ILE A 28 5.48 2.64 3.76
N VAL A 29 4.67 3.30 2.93
CA VAL A 29 4.56 4.77 2.92
C VAL A 29 4.08 5.28 4.28
N LEU A 30 3.08 4.63 4.88
CA LEU A 30 2.58 5.01 6.20
C LEU A 30 3.65 4.86 7.29
N ALA A 31 4.35 3.72 7.31
CA ALA A 31 5.43 3.50 8.26
C ALA A 31 6.54 4.55 8.11
N TYR A 32 6.89 4.92 6.87
CA TYR A 32 7.87 5.98 6.62
C TYR A 32 7.40 7.32 7.17
N LEU A 33 6.16 7.73 6.86
CA LEU A 33 5.58 8.98 7.37
C LEU A 33 5.56 9.01 8.90
N MET A 34 5.15 7.93 9.54
CA MET A 34 5.16 7.82 11.00
C MET A 34 6.58 7.94 11.59
N ALA A 35 7.60 7.48 10.87
CA ALA A 35 8.99 7.51 11.32
C ALA A 35 9.63 8.89 11.19
N VAL A 36 9.30 9.64 10.14
CA VAL A 36 9.88 10.98 9.86
C VAL A 36 9.02 12.14 10.38
N THR A 37 7.79 11.87 10.81
CA THR A 37 6.88 12.85 11.42
C THR A 37 6.44 12.41 12.82
N GLN A 38 5.62 13.21 13.50
CA GLN A 38 5.01 12.85 14.78
C GLN A 38 3.63 12.17 14.63
N LEU A 39 3.18 11.91 13.40
CA LEU A 39 1.87 11.34 13.14
C LEU A 39 1.77 9.89 13.65
N GLY A 40 0.61 9.55 14.21
CA GLY A 40 0.15 8.18 14.42
C GLY A 40 -0.28 7.53 13.10
N TRP A 41 -0.54 6.22 13.13
CA TRP A 41 -0.86 5.48 11.91
C TRP A 41 -2.16 5.93 11.23
N LEU A 42 -3.16 6.34 12.02
CA LEU A 42 -4.44 6.86 11.52
C LEU A 42 -4.25 8.19 10.80
N GLU A 43 -3.52 9.12 11.42
CA GLU A 43 -3.26 10.44 10.86
C GLU A 43 -2.41 10.34 9.59
N ALA A 44 -1.40 9.46 9.59
CA ALA A 44 -0.64 9.13 8.39
C ALA A 44 -1.53 8.56 7.27
N LEU A 45 -2.51 7.71 7.61
CA LEU A 45 -3.44 7.14 6.63
C LEU A 45 -4.35 8.19 6.02
N GLU A 46 -4.88 9.11 6.82
CA GLU A 46 -5.71 10.21 6.33
C GLU A 46 -4.89 11.16 5.44
N ALA A 47 -3.64 11.47 5.82
CA ALA A 47 -2.74 12.25 4.98
C ALA A 47 -2.46 11.58 3.62
N VAL A 48 -2.26 10.26 3.59
CA VAL A 48 -2.08 9.52 2.33
C VAL A 48 -3.37 9.48 1.51
N LYS A 49 -4.53 9.27 2.14
CA LYS A 49 -5.82 9.23 1.46
C LYS A 49 -6.21 10.55 0.80
N ALA A 50 -5.76 11.69 1.34
CA ALA A 50 -5.97 12.99 0.73
C ALA A 50 -5.40 13.08 -0.70
N VAL A 51 -4.30 12.37 -0.97
CA VAL A 51 -3.66 12.31 -2.31
C VAL A 51 -4.04 11.03 -3.05
N ARG A 52 -4.31 9.93 -2.33
CA ARG A 52 -4.62 8.62 -2.91
C ARG A 52 -5.78 7.94 -2.17
N PRO A 53 -7.04 8.24 -2.54
CA PRO A 53 -8.23 7.75 -1.85
C PRO A 53 -8.36 6.22 -1.77
N VAL A 54 -7.75 5.50 -2.72
CA VAL A 54 -7.77 4.01 -2.77
C VAL A 54 -6.80 3.36 -1.78
N ALA A 55 -6.04 4.14 -1.00
CA ALA A 55 -5.14 3.64 0.02
C ALA A 55 -5.93 2.91 1.12
N ASN A 56 -5.73 1.60 1.22
CA ASN A 56 -6.43 0.75 2.17
C ASN A 56 -5.54 -0.44 2.61
N PRO A 57 -4.67 -0.24 3.62
CA PRO A 57 -3.96 -1.35 4.25
C PRO A 57 -4.94 -2.38 4.79
N ASN A 58 -4.62 -3.66 4.67
CA ASN A 58 -5.45 -4.72 5.26
C ASN A 58 -5.33 -4.69 6.80
N LEU A 59 -6.22 -5.39 7.49
CA LEU A 59 -6.25 -5.39 8.96
C LEU A 59 -4.92 -5.82 9.59
N GLY A 60 -4.23 -6.82 9.03
CA GLY A 60 -2.94 -7.27 9.52
C GLY A 60 -1.87 -6.17 9.44
N PHE A 61 -1.83 -5.44 8.32
CA PHE A 61 -0.92 -4.30 8.17
C PHE A 61 -1.28 -3.13 9.08
N ARG A 62 -2.57 -2.87 9.33
CA ARG A 62 -2.97 -1.82 10.28
C ARG A 62 -2.49 -2.13 11.70
N ARG A 63 -2.63 -3.39 12.14
CA ARG A 63 -2.07 -3.84 13.43
C ARG A 63 -0.55 -3.68 13.48
N GLN A 64 0.15 -4.08 12.43
CA GLN A 64 1.60 -3.88 12.33
C GLN A 64 2.00 -2.40 12.37
N LEU A 65 1.22 -1.51 11.76
CA LEU A 65 1.45 -0.06 11.82
C LEU A 65 1.21 0.47 13.24
N GLU A 66 0.16 0.03 13.91
CA GLU A 66 -0.11 0.40 15.30
C GLU A 66 1.02 -0.04 16.25
N GLU A 67 1.46 -1.30 16.14
CA GLU A 67 2.61 -1.83 16.88
C GLU A 67 3.90 -1.07 16.55
N PHE A 68 4.12 -0.75 15.27
CA PHE A 68 5.27 0.03 14.82
C PHE A 68 5.29 1.42 15.46
N GLY A 69 4.15 2.10 15.55
CA GLY A 69 4.03 3.41 16.19
C GLY A 69 4.42 3.42 17.67
N HIS A 70 4.17 2.32 18.39
CA HIS A 70 4.57 2.16 19.80
C HIS A 70 6.01 1.63 19.97
N SER A 71 6.66 1.21 18.89
CA SER A 71 8.01 0.64 18.96
C SER A 71 9.09 1.70 19.19
N ARG A 72 10.10 1.33 19.99
CA ARG A 72 11.32 2.15 20.19
C ARG A 72 12.07 2.44 18.88
N SER A 73 11.83 1.66 17.83
CA SER A 73 12.42 1.87 16.50
C SER A 73 11.99 3.20 15.88
N VAL A 74 10.73 3.60 16.03
CA VAL A 74 10.22 4.90 15.53
C VAL A 74 10.90 6.05 16.26
N GLN A 75 11.04 5.94 17.58
CA GLN A 75 11.66 6.97 18.41
C GLN A 75 13.13 7.20 18.04
N LYS A 76 13.86 6.13 17.70
CA LYS A 76 15.25 6.24 17.23
C LYS A 76 15.38 6.95 15.88
N VAL A 77 14.44 6.74 14.96
CA VAL A 77 14.43 7.46 13.68
C VAL A 77 14.11 8.94 13.90
N ARG A 78 13.11 9.24 14.72
CA ARG A 78 12.73 10.62 15.08
C ARG A 78 13.87 11.40 15.72
N HIS A 79 14.61 10.79 16.65
CA HIS A 79 15.74 11.45 17.32
C HIS A 79 16.93 11.74 16.39
N LYS A 80 17.06 11.03 15.25
CA LYS A 80 18.12 11.29 14.26
C LYS A 80 17.70 12.26 13.17
N ALA A 81 16.41 12.50 13.01
CA ALA A 81 15.85 13.36 11.96
C ALA A 81 15.62 14.80 12.42
N LEU A 82 15.80 15.07 13.72
CA LEU A 82 15.76 16.39 14.38
C LEU A 82 17.13 16.67 15.00
#